data_AF-A0A2A5DCG8-F1
#
_entry.id   AF-A0A2A5DCG8-F1
#
_cell.length_a   1.000
_cell.length_b   1.000
_cell.length_c   1.000
_cell.angle_alpha   90.00
_cell.angle_beta   90.00
_cell.angle_gamma   90.00
#
_symmetry.space_group_name_H-M   'P 1'
#
loop_
_entity.id
_entity.type
_entity.pdbx_description
1 polymer ?
#
loop_
_entity_poly.entity_id
_entity_poly.type
_entity_poly.pdbx_seq_one_letter_code
_entity_poly.pdbx_strand_id
1 'polypeptide(L)'
;MPGGVGLSPLAELFRACLHPVLVPIVLFLHWWVIWFTIGRSFRPTVKLLLLARLVSLGGGYALYATGALGLSDSQLHGNTLAWLVAFVAAWLWFWNLEAATIAWVMRRKRRSWQWKPYDLTVLGASHAVYLLGAALLA
;
A
#
# COMPACT_ATOMS: atom_id res chain seq x y z
N MET A 1 16.13 26.88 18.82
CA MET A 1 15.57 26.81 17.46
C MET A 1 14.21 26.15 17.57
N PRO A 2 13.10 26.78 17.16
CA PRO A 2 11.81 26.12 17.16
C PRO A 2 11.88 24.96 16.17
N GLY A 3 11.76 23.73 16.68
CA GLY A 3 11.68 22.54 15.85
C GLY A 3 10.48 22.67 14.94
N GLY A 4 10.71 22.65 13.62
CA GLY A 4 9.63 22.68 12.65
C GLY A 4 8.72 21.49 12.87
N VAL A 5 7.40 21.76 12.90
CA VAL A 5 6.39 20.72 13.03
C VAL A 5 6.30 20.01 11.68
N GLY A 6 6.80 18.78 11.63
CA GLY A 6 6.81 17.95 10.41
C GLY A 6 5.65 16.94 10.39
N LEU A 7 5.43 16.32 9.24
CA LEU A 7 4.49 15.21 9.13
C LEU A 7 5.02 13.98 9.88
N SER A 8 4.15 13.12 10.41
CA SER A 8 4.62 11.85 10.95
C SER A 8 5.21 10.96 9.84
N PRO A 9 6.20 10.08 10.12
CA PRO A 9 6.76 9.18 9.11
C PRO A 9 5.71 8.35 8.36
N LEU A 10 4.61 8.00 9.02
CA LEU A 10 3.49 7.28 8.39
C LEU A 10 2.71 8.17 7.41
N ALA A 11 2.47 9.44 7.78
CA ALA A 11 1.85 10.43 6.90
C ALA A 11 2.74 10.72 5.68
N GLU A 12 4.06 10.82 5.88
CA GLU A 12 5.03 11.02 4.81
C GLU A 12 5.06 9.83 3.84
N LEU A 13 5.08 8.60 4.35
CA LEU A 13 4.97 7.39 3.53
C LEU A 13 3.68 7.39 2.70
N PHE A 14 2.54 7.71 3.30
CA PHE A 14 1.26 7.74 2.59
C PHE A 14 1.23 8.84 1.52
N ARG A 15 1.84 9.99 1.78
CA ARG A 15 2.02 11.05 0.79
C ARG A 15 2.95 10.62 -0.35
N ALA A 16 4.09 10.02 -0.03
CA ALA A 16 5.07 9.54 -1.01
C ALA A 16 4.51 8.41 -1.88
N CYS A 17 3.62 7.57 -1.34
CA CYS A 17 2.89 6.57 -2.10
C CYS A 17 2.06 7.17 -3.26
N LEU A 18 1.62 8.42 -3.15
CA LEU A 18 0.87 9.12 -4.20
C LEU A 18 1.77 9.81 -5.23
N HIS A 19 3.10 9.65 -5.14
CA HIS A 19 4.04 10.27 -6.06
C HIS A 19 3.79 9.80 -7.50
N PRO A 20 3.72 10.72 -8.49
CA PRO A 20 3.29 10.41 -9.86
C PRO A 20 4.20 9.41 -10.59
N VAL A 21 5.43 9.22 -10.13
CA VAL A 21 6.36 8.21 -10.66
C VAL A 21 6.13 6.83 -10.03
N LEU A 22 5.82 6.76 -8.74
CA LEU A 22 5.65 5.47 -8.06
C LEU A 22 4.33 4.80 -8.40
N VAL A 23 3.26 5.58 -8.59
CA VAL A 23 1.92 5.08 -8.95
C VAL A 23 1.93 4.21 -10.22
N PRO A 24 2.46 4.64 -11.38
CA PRO A 24 2.47 3.80 -12.58
C PRO A 24 3.36 2.55 -12.41
N ILE A 25 4.52 2.67 -11.74
CA ILE A 25 5.43 1.54 -11.49
C ILE A 25 4.72 0.48 -10.64
N VAL A 26 4.07 0.90 -9.55
CA VAL A 26 3.40 -0.04 -8.66
C VAL A 26 2.16 -0.64 -9.30
N LEU A 27 1.42 0.14 -10.11
CA LEU A 27 0.30 -0.39 -10.89
C LEU A 27 0.78 -1.50 -11.84
N PHE A 28 1.92 -1.30 -12.52
CA PHE A 28 2.48 -2.33 -13.39
C PHE A 28 2.92 -3.58 -12.62
N LEU A 29 3.64 -3.42 -11.51
CA LEU A 29 4.07 -4.55 -10.67
C LEU A 29 2.88 -5.33 -10.10
N HIS A 30 1.91 -4.62 -9.53
CA HIS A 30 0.72 -5.24 -8.94
C HIS A 30 -0.18 -5.85 -10.00
N TRP A 31 -0.26 -5.25 -11.18
CA TRP A 31 -0.96 -5.85 -12.32
C TRP A 31 -0.38 -7.24 -12.62
N TRP A 32 0.94 -7.38 -12.69
CA TRP A 32 1.60 -8.66 -12.92
C TRP A 32 1.30 -9.69 -11.83
N VAL A 33 1.41 -9.30 -10.55
CA VAL A 33 1.10 -10.18 -9.42
C VAL A 33 -0.34 -10.68 -9.49
N ILE A 34 -1.31 -9.76 -9.62
CA ILE A 34 -2.73 -10.10 -9.68
C ILE A 34 -3.04 -10.94 -10.92
N TRP A 35 -2.42 -10.64 -12.06
CA TRP A 35 -2.61 -11.39 -13.30
C TRP A 35 -2.22 -12.87 -13.15
N PHE A 36 -1.11 -13.16 -12.48
CA PHE A 36 -0.74 -14.54 -12.15
C PHE A 36 -1.69 -15.18 -11.15
N THR A 37 -2.09 -14.48 -10.09
CA THR A 37 -3.01 -15.00 -9.07
C THR A 37 -4.37 -15.40 -9.66
N ILE A 38 -4.94 -14.61 -10.57
CA ILE A 38 -6.31 -14.84 -11.06
C ILE A 38 -6.40 -15.75 -12.29
N GLY A 39 -5.27 -16.21 -12.83
CA GLY A 39 -5.22 -17.07 -14.02
C GLY A 39 -5.26 -16.31 -15.34
N ARG A 40 -4.46 -15.25 -15.46
CA ARG A 40 -4.08 -14.59 -16.72
C ARG A 40 -5.19 -13.89 -17.51
N SER A 41 -6.23 -13.40 -16.83
CA SER A 41 -7.34 -12.69 -17.50
C SER A 41 -7.19 -11.17 -17.44
N PHE A 42 -6.91 -10.51 -18.57
CA PHE A 42 -6.61 -9.07 -18.63
C PHE A 42 -7.70 -8.17 -18.01
N ARG A 43 -8.94 -8.24 -18.50
CA ARG A 43 -10.04 -7.35 -18.06
C ARG A 43 -10.34 -7.50 -16.56
N PRO A 44 -10.48 -8.72 -15.99
CA PRO A 44 -10.60 -8.90 -14.55
C PRO A 44 -9.41 -8.36 -13.75
N THR A 45 -8.17 -8.56 -14.21
CA THR A 45 -6.97 -8.05 -13.53
C THR A 45 -7.02 -6.54 -13.38
N VAL A 46 -7.28 -5.82 -14.48
CA VAL A 46 -7.30 -4.35 -14.47
C VAL A 46 -8.39 -3.84 -13.53
N LYS A 47 -9.60 -4.41 -13.58
CA LYS A 47 -10.69 -4.01 -12.67
C LYS A 47 -10.36 -4.27 -11.20
N LEU A 48 -9.78 -5.43 -10.90
CA LEU A 48 -9.37 -5.79 -9.53
C LEU A 48 -8.25 -4.90 -9.02
N LEU A 49 -7.23 -4.65 -9.85
CA LEU A 49 -6.12 -3.77 -9.52
C LEU A 49 -6.61 -2.37 -9.18
N LEU A 50 -7.41 -1.77 -10.08
CA LEU A 50 -7.93 -0.41 -9.88
C LEU A 50 -8.79 -0.32 -8.62
N LEU A 51 -9.66 -1.31 -8.39
CA LEU A 51 -10.51 -1.34 -7.19
C LEU A 51 -9.67 -1.51 -5.91
N ALA A 52 -8.75 -2.47 -5.89
CA ALA A 52 -7.89 -2.74 -4.74
C ALA A 52 -7.03 -1.50 -4.41
N ARG A 53 -6.51 -0.83 -5.44
CA ARG A 53 -5.73 0.40 -5.28
C ARG A 53 -6.57 1.59 -4.84
N LEU A 54 -7.77 1.75 -5.37
CA LEU A 54 -8.68 2.80 -4.93
C LEU A 54 -9.04 2.61 -3.45
N VAL A 55 -9.27 1.38 -3.01
CA VAL A 55 -9.53 1.08 -1.60
C VAL A 55 -8.29 1.35 -0.74
N SER A 56 -7.12 0.87 -1.15
CA SER A 56 -5.90 0.95 -0.33
C SER A 56 -5.31 2.37 -0.27
N LEU A 57 -5.16 3.04 -1.41
CA LEU A 57 -4.70 4.44 -1.50
C LEU A 57 -5.76 5.43 -1.07
N GLY A 58 -7.02 5.22 -1.44
CA GLY A 58 -8.13 6.08 -1.02
C GLY A 58 -8.34 6.03 0.49
N GLY A 59 -8.25 4.84 1.09
CA GLY A 59 -8.27 4.69 2.54
C GLY A 59 -7.08 5.36 3.22
N GLY A 60 -5.86 5.20 2.67
CA GLY A 60 -4.67 5.87 3.19
C GLY A 60 -4.76 7.40 3.10
N TYR A 61 -5.23 7.93 1.97
CA TYR A 61 -5.46 9.35 1.79
C TYR A 61 -6.55 9.89 2.71
N ALA A 62 -7.64 9.15 2.92
CA ALA A 62 -8.67 9.52 3.88
C ALA A 62 -8.12 9.61 5.31
N LEU A 63 -7.30 8.65 5.74
CA LEU A 63 -6.62 8.70 7.04
C LEU A 63 -5.64 9.89 7.15
N TYR A 64 -4.94 10.20 6.07
CA TYR A 64 -4.07 11.38 6.01
C TYR A 64 -4.88 12.68 6.12
N ALA A 65 -5.99 12.79 5.37
CA ALA A 65 -6.83 13.98 5.30
C ALA A 65 -7.55 14.28 6.62
N THR A 66 -7.84 13.28 7.45
CA THR A 66 -8.43 13.51 8.79
C THR A 66 -7.44 14.07 9.80
N GLY A 67 -6.15 14.12 9.48
CA GLY A 67 -5.09 14.51 10.42
C GLY A 67 -4.82 13.48 11.51
N ALA A 68 -5.45 12.30 11.45
CA ALA A 68 -5.31 11.25 12.46
C ALA A 68 -3.88 10.68 12.54
N LEU A 69 -3.10 10.82 11.45
CA LEU A 69 -1.70 10.41 11.40
C LEU A 69 -0.77 11.37 12.17
N GLY A 70 -1.28 12.51 12.63
CA GLY A 70 -0.60 13.42 13.54
C GLY A 70 0.57 14.19 12.95
N LEU A 71 1.02 15.16 13.73
CA LEU A 71 2.26 15.88 13.51
C LEU A 71 3.36 15.26 14.39
N SER A 72 4.59 15.29 13.90
CA SER A 72 5.75 14.71 14.55
C SER A 72 6.70 15.81 14.99
N ASP A 73 7.23 15.69 16.20
CA ASP A 73 8.40 16.48 16.61
C ASP A 73 9.58 16.17 15.67
N SER A 74 10.45 17.16 15.45
CA SER A 74 11.63 17.02 14.59
C SER A 74 12.57 15.88 15.03
N GLN A 75 12.49 15.44 16.28
CA GLN A 75 13.27 14.32 16.82
C GLN A 75 12.86 12.96 16.24
N LEU A 76 11.61 12.78 15.84
CA LEU A 76 11.11 11.52 15.29
C LEU A 76 11.49 11.34 13.81
N HIS A 77 11.76 12.42 13.07
CA HIS A 77 12.22 12.32 11.67
C HIS A 77 13.59 11.63 11.55
N GLY A 78 14.47 11.82 12.53
CA GLY A 78 15.78 11.15 12.58
C GLY A 78 15.74 9.75 13.24
N ASN A 79 14.57 9.30 13.71
CA ASN A 79 14.45 8.05 14.45
C ASN A 79 14.16 6.87 13.53
N THR A 80 15.16 6.03 13.29
CA THR A 80 15.03 4.80 12.47
C THR A 80 13.93 3.86 12.95
N LEU A 81 13.70 3.76 14.26
CA LEU A 81 12.62 2.92 14.80
C LEU A 81 11.24 3.45 14.44
N ALA A 82 11.05 4.78 14.45
CA ALA A 82 9.79 5.41 14.05
C ALA A 82 9.48 5.14 12.56
N TRP A 83 10.49 5.24 11.71
CA TRP A 83 10.38 4.88 10.29
C TRP A 83 10.10 3.40 10.06
N LEU A 84 10.75 2.51 10.80
CA LEU A 84 10.49 1.07 10.72
C LEU A 84 9.06 0.73 11.11
N VAL A 85 8.56 1.30 12.21
CA VAL A 85 7.18 1.09 12.67
C VAL A 85 6.19 1.64 11.63
N ALA A 86 6.43 2.84 11.10
CA ALA A 86 5.60 3.42 10.06
C ALA A 86 5.60 2.57 8.78
N PHE A 87 6.75 2.04 8.37
CA PHE A 87 6.89 1.15 7.23
C PHE A 87 6.07 -0.12 7.42
N VAL A 88 6.19 -0.80 8.57
CA VAL A 88 5.43 -2.03 8.86
C VAL A 88 3.93 -1.74 8.93
N ALA A 89 3.53 -0.63 9.55
CA ALA A 89 2.12 -0.23 9.62
C ALA A 89 1.54 0.04 8.22
N ALA A 90 2.25 0.79 7.39
CA ALA A 90 1.85 1.04 5.99
C ALA A 90 1.80 -0.26 5.19
N TRP A 91 2.78 -1.14 5.38
CA TRP A 91 2.85 -2.43 4.69
C TRP A 91 1.64 -3.30 5.03
N LEU A 92 1.32 -3.45 6.32
CA LEU A 92 0.14 -4.18 6.77
C LEU A 92 -1.15 -3.54 6.26
N TRP A 93 -1.25 -2.22 6.24
CA TRP A 93 -2.41 -1.49 5.71
C TRP A 93 -2.67 -1.85 4.24
N PHE A 94 -1.68 -1.64 3.39
CA PHE A 94 -1.81 -1.88 1.95
C PHE A 94 -2.04 -3.37 1.65
N TRP A 95 -1.24 -4.25 2.25
CA TRP A 95 -1.32 -5.69 2.01
C TRP A 95 -2.66 -6.27 2.42
N ASN A 96 -3.16 -5.96 3.63
CA ASN A 96 -4.44 -6.49 4.11
C ASN A 96 -5.62 -5.96 3.29
N LEU A 97 -5.65 -4.66 2.98
CA LEU A 97 -6.76 -4.08 2.22
C LEU A 97 -6.83 -4.62 0.79
N GLU A 98 -5.69 -4.73 0.10
CA GLU A 98 -5.66 -5.29 -1.26
C GLU A 98 -6.00 -6.79 -1.25
N ALA A 99 -5.41 -7.56 -0.32
CA ALA A 99 -5.68 -8.99 -0.21
C ALA A 99 -7.17 -9.28 0.12
N ALA A 100 -7.75 -8.50 1.04
CA ALA A 100 -9.16 -8.61 1.42
C ALA A 100 -10.09 -8.20 0.28
N THR A 101 -9.79 -7.10 -0.43
CA THR A 101 -10.59 -6.61 -1.56
C THR A 101 -10.62 -7.63 -2.68
N ILE A 102 -9.44 -8.15 -3.07
CA ILE A 102 -9.34 -9.17 -4.12
C ILE A 102 -10.08 -10.44 -3.68
N ALA A 103 -9.87 -10.92 -2.44
CA ALA A 103 -10.56 -12.09 -1.93
C ALA A 103 -12.08 -11.94 -1.95
N TRP A 104 -12.58 -10.79 -1.52
CA TRP A 104 -14.00 -10.49 -1.51
C TRP A 104 -14.60 -10.52 -2.93
N VAL A 105 -13.96 -9.87 -3.90
CA VAL A 105 -14.44 -9.90 -5.30
C VAL A 105 -14.35 -11.31 -5.90
N MET A 106 -13.25 -12.03 -5.65
CA MET A 106 -13.05 -13.36 -6.21
C MET A 106 -14.05 -14.36 -5.63
N ARG A 107 -14.33 -14.32 -4.32
CA ARG A 107 -15.32 -15.17 -3.65
C ARG A 107 -16.74 -14.93 -4.15
N ARG A 108 -17.08 -13.73 -4.62
CA ARG A 108 -18.38 -13.45 -5.27
C ARG A 108 -18.55 -14.18 -6.60
N LYS A 109 -17.47 -14.48 -7.32
CA LYS A 109 -17.50 -15.19 -8.61
C LYS A 109 -17.18 -16.68 -8.49
N ARG A 110 -16.32 -17.04 -7.55
CA ARG A 110 -15.81 -18.39 -7.29
C ARG A 110 -15.84 -18.60 -5.77
N ARG A 111 -16.96 -19.12 -5.24
CA ARG A 111 -17.17 -19.26 -3.78
C ARG A 111 -16.06 -20.05 -3.06
N SER A 112 -15.46 -21.03 -3.73
CA SER A 112 -14.35 -21.84 -3.19
C SER A 112 -12.96 -21.20 -3.36
N TRP A 113 -12.89 -19.96 -3.86
CA TRP A 113 -11.60 -19.30 -4.08
C TRP A 113 -10.91 -18.98 -2.75
N GLN A 114 -9.64 -19.36 -2.68
CA GLN A 114 -8.76 -19.11 -1.55
C GLN A 114 -7.41 -18.62 -2.06
N TRP A 115 -6.76 -17.80 -1.26
CA TRP A 115 -5.39 -17.39 -1.52
C TRP A 115 -4.46 -18.60 -1.41
N LYS A 116 -3.57 -18.76 -2.40
CA LYS A 116 -2.41 -19.63 -2.21
C LYS A 116 -1.38 -18.89 -1.37
N PRO A 117 -0.68 -19.55 -0.42
CA PRO A 117 0.35 -18.90 0.39
C PRO A 117 1.41 -18.18 -0.45
N TYR A 118 1.82 -18.79 -1.57
CA TYR A 118 2.78 -18.20 -2.51
C TYR A 118 2.29 -16.85 -3.08
N ASP A 119 1.03 -16.77 -3.51
CA ASP A 119 0.46 -15.56 -4.10
C ASP A 119 0.40 -14.41 -3.07
N LEU A 120 0.08 -14.73 -1.81
CA LEU A 120 0.09 -13.76 -0.71
C LEU A 120 1.50 -13.25 -0.40
N THR A 121 2.50 -14.14 -0.42
CA THR A 121 3.91 -13.74 -0.22
C THR A 121 4.38 -12.83 -1.33
N VAL A 122 4.07 -13.15 -2.59
CA VAL A 122 4.45 -12.30 -3.74
C VAL A 122 3.76 -10.93 -3.67
N LEU A 123 2.48 -10.88 -3.29
CA LEU A 123 1.77 -9.62 -3.06
C LEU A 123 2.38 -8.82 -1.91
N GLY A 124 2.71 -9.46 -0.79
CA GLY A 124 3.39 -8.83 0.33
C GLY A 124 4.76 -8.25 -0.08
N ALA A 125 5.55 -9.02 -0.84
CA ALA A 125 6.85 -8.58 -1.34
C ALA A 125 6.73 -7.39 -2.29
N SER A 126 5.73 -7.36 -3.18
CA SER A 126 5.53 -6.22 -4.09
C SER A 126 5.15 -4.94 -3.33
N HIS A 127 4.37 -5.06 -2.25
CA HIS A 127 4.10 -3.93 -1.36
C HIS A 127 5.35 -3.44 -0.62
N ALA A 128 6.23 -4.34 -0.18
CA ALA A 128 7.48 -3.95 0.45
C ALA A 128 8.37 -3.17 -0.53
N VAL A 129 8.50 -3.62 -1.78
CA VAL A 129 9.26 -2.88 -2.83
C VAL A 129 8.66 -1.50 -3.07
N TYR A 130 7.33 -1.41 -3.14
CA TYR A 130 6.64 -0.13 -3.30
C TYR A 130 6.90 0.84 -2.14
N LEU A 131 6.81 0.35 -0.91
CA LEU A 131 7.03 1.17 0.28
C LEU A 131 8.49 1.54 0.47
N LEU A 132 9.44 0.70 0.04
CA LEU A 132 10.85 1.07 -0.01
C LEU A 132 11.05 2.22 -0.99
N GLY A 133 10.43 2.16 -2.17
CA GLY A 133 10.42 3.28 -3.10
C GLY A 133 9.81 4.55 -2.51
N ALA A 134 8.71 4.42 -1.76
CA ALA A 134 8.08 5.55 -1.08
C ALA A 134 8.96 6.13 0.03
N ALA A 135 9.61 5.29 0.84
CA ALA A 135 10.53 5.72 1.91
C ALA A 135 11.76 6.45 1.36
N LEU A 136 12.22 6.13 0.16
CA LEU A 136 13.32 6.85 -0.50
C LEU A 136 12.92 8.24 -1.04
N LEU A 137 11.62 8.49 -1.20
CA LEU A 137 11.07 9.76 -1.69
C LEU A 137 10.42 10.60 -0.58
N ALA A 138 10.29 10.04 0.62
CA ALA A 138 9.73 10.68 1.80
C ALA A 138 10.82 11.52 2.49
#